data_AF-A0A847VQB8-F1
#
_entry.id   AF-A0A847VQB8-F1
#
_cell.length_a   1.000
_cell.length_b   1.000
_cell.length_c   1.000
_cell.angle_alpha   90.00
_cell.angle_beta   90.00
_cell.angle_gamma   90.00
#
_symmetry.space_group_name_H-M   'P 1'
#
loop_
_entity.id
_entity.type
_entity.pdbx_description
1 polymer ?
#
loop_
_entity_poly.entity_id
_entity_poly.type
_entity_poly.pdbx_seq_one_letter_code
_entity_poly.pdbx_strand_id
1 'polypeptide(L)'
;MKENQDERKKIMKVGVILIMILVFVFWLFVMKHSFIKQASEVNQDKEELQSIRDELNETLDKLNEGLNKIKEVESENFLPATSSSDILMPDISPVSEEQPIIIPELPEPKDLNSSCPAYINCMPTIGAARSCSIPIGCEGITELVY
;
A
#
# COMPACT_ATOMS: atom_id res chain seq x y z
N MET A 1 -69.21 9.88 -7.25
CA MET A 1 -68.14 8.93 -6.84
C MET A 1 -66.83 9.03 -7.63
N LYS A 2 -66.79 9.60 -8.85
CA LYS A 2 -65.55 9.72 -9.64
C LYS A 2 -64.59 10.84 -9.15
N GLU A 3 -65.13 11.93 -8.61
CA GLU A 3 -64.35 13.10 -8.15
C GLU A 3 -63.26 12.75 -7.12
N ASN A 4 -63.58 11.89 -6.15
CA ASN A 4 -62.63 11.46 -5.12
C ASN A 4 -61.45 10.63 -5.64
N GLN A 5 -61.53 10.04 -6.84
CA GLN A 5 -60.42 9.26 -7.39
C GLN A 5 -59.35 10.13 -8.06
N ASP A 6 -59.75 11.23 -8.68
CA ASP A 6 -58.83 12.12 -9.38
C ASP A 6 -58.02 12.98 -8.40
N GLU A 7 -58.61 13.38 -7.27
CA GLU A 7 -57.89 14.07 -6.19
C GLU A 7 -56.82 13.20 -5.55
N ARG A 8 -57.14 11.93 -5.27
CA ARG A 8 -56.16 10.96 -4.72
C ARG A 8 -54.99 10.73 -5.69
N LYS A 9 -55.26 10.64 -6.99
CA LYS A 9 -54.21 10.52 -8.01
C LYS A 9 -53.34 11.77 -8.11
N LYS A 10 -53.91 12.97 -7.95
CA LYS A 10 -53.14 14.22 -7.91
C LYS A 10 -52.22 14.28 -6.71
N ILE A 11 -52.71 13.94 -5.51
CA ILE A 11 -51.90 13.91 -4.27
C ILE A 11 -50.75 12.90 -4.40
N MET A 12 -51.01 11.71 -4.95
CA MET A 12 -49.97 10.70 -5.17
C MET A 12 -48.88 11.18 -6.13
N LYS A 13 -49.26 11.82 -7.25
CA LYS A 13 -48.29 12.38 -8.21
C LYS A 13 -47.43 13.48 -7.58
N VAL A 14 -48.03 14.37 -6.80
CA VAL A 14 -47.31 15.44 -6.10
C VAL A 14 -46.32 14.86 -5.09
N GLY A 15 -46.71 13.83 -4.33
CA GLY A 15 -45.80 13.15 -3.40
C GLY A 15 -44.59 12.53 -4.10
N VAL A 16 -44.80 11.86 -5.23
CA VAL A 16 -43.70 11.27 -6.02
C VAL A 16 -42.75 12.34 -6.55
N ILE A 17 -43.28 13.45 -7.07
CA ILE A 17 -42.46 14.57 -7.56
C ILE A 17 -41.63 15.17 -6.42
N LEU A 18 -42.22 15.37 -5.25
CA LEU A 18 -41.53 15.92 -4.08
C LEU A 18 -40.38 15.00 -3.61
N ILE A 19 -40.61 13.68 -3.56
CA ILE A 19 -39.57 12.71 -3.21
C ILE A 19 -38.44 12.71 -4.24
N MET A 20 -38.75 12.76 -5.54
CA MET A 20 -37.76 12.85 -6.61
C MET A 20 -36.86 14.08 -6.45
N ILE A 21 -37.45 15.24 -6.12
CA ILE A 21 -36.70 16.48 -5.88
C ILE A 21 -35.78 16.33 -4.66
N LEU A 22 -36.26 15.74 -3.56
CA LEU A 22 -35.45 15.52 -2.36
C LEU A 22 -34.25 14.60 -2.63
N VAL A 23 -34.45 13.50 -3.37
CA VAL A 23 -33.36 12.61 -3.78
C VAL A 23 -32.35 13.34 -4.65
N PHE A 24 -32.82 14.18 -5.58
CA PHE A 24 -31.94 14.95 -6.46
C PHE A 24 -31.09 15.97 -5.68
N VAL A 25 -31.67 16.70 -4.73
CA VAL A 25 -30.94 17.64 -3.87
C VAL A 25 -29.93 16.91 -2.98
N PHE A 26 -30.32 15.78 -2.38
CA PHE A 26 -29.43 14.96 -1.58
C PHE A 26 -28.25 14.43 -2.43
N TRP A 27 -28.53 13.99 -3.65
CA TRP A 27 -27.50 13.53 -4.58
C TRP A 27 -26.49 14.64 -4.94
N LEU A 28 -26.97 15.86 -5.22
CA LEU A 28 -26.09 17.02 -5.44
C LEU A 28 -25.26 17.36 -4.20
N PHE A 29 -25.82 17.22 -3.01
CA PHE A 29 -25.10 17.46 -1.76
C PHE A 29 -24.00 16.42 -1.52
N VAL A 30 -24.29 15.14 -1.75
CA VAL A 30 -23.31 14.05 -1.66
C VAL A 30 -22.18 14.27 -2.66
N MET A 31 -22.50 14.60 -3.92
CA MET A 31 -21.50 14.92 -4.93
C MET A 31 -20.62 16.08 -4.48
N LYS A 32 -21.21 17.21 -4.07
CA LYS A 32 -20.46 18.38 -3.60
C LYS A 32 -19.56 18.06 -2.40
N HIS A 33 -20.04 17.26 -1.44
CA HIS A 33 -19.26 16.87 -0.28
C HIS A 33 -18.13 15.89 -0.62
N SER A 34 -18.36 14.98 -1.57
CA SER A 34 -17.33 14.06 -2.06
C SER A 34 -16.16 14.79 -2.73
N PHE A 35 -16.43 15.85 -3.50
CA PHE A 35 -15.37 16.63 -4.16
C PHE A 35 -14.54 17.50 -3.20
N ILE A 36 -15.11 17.90 -2.05
CA ILE A 36 -14.39 18.73 -1.07
C ILE A 36 -13.26 17.95 -0.39
N LYS A 37 -13.40 16.64 -0.20
CA LYS A 37 -12.36 15.81 0.45
C LYS A 37 -11.12 15.63 -0.44
N GLN A 38 -11.31 15.42 -1.74
CA GLN A 38 -10.19 15.31 -2.70
C GLN A 38 -9.39 16.61 -2.87
N ALA A 39 -10.03 17.78 -2.76
CA ALA A 39 -9.32 19.06 -2.91
C ALA A 39 -8.40 19.38 -1.71
N SER A 40 -8.67 18.80 -0.53
CA SER A 40 -7.81 18.97 0.65
C SER A 40 -6.62 18.01 0.63
N GLU A 41 -6.83 16.78 0.15
CA GLU A 41 -5.77 15.76 0.03
C GLU A 41 -4.77 16.10 -1.09
N VAL A 42 -5.24 16.62 -2.23
CA VAL A 42 -4.36 16.98 -3.38
C VAL A 42 -3.40 18.15 -3.08
N ASN A 43 -3.70 19.02 -2.12
CA ASN A 43 -2.75 20.06 -1.70
C ASN A 43 -1.75 19.54 -0.66
N GLN A 44 -2.15 18.58 0.18
CA GLN A 44 -1.27 17.94 1.16
C GLN A 44 -0.28 16.98 0.46
N ASP A 45 -0.76 16.21 -0.51
CA ASP A 45 0.08 15.37 -1.38
C ASP A 45 1.12 16.18 -2.15
N LYS A 46 0.80 17.42 -2.56
CA LYS A 46 1.77 18.27 -3.29
C LYS A 46 2.89 18.80 -2.41
N GLU A 47 2.63 19.10 -1.15
CA GLU A 47 3.68 19.51 -0.20
C GLU A 47 4.57 18.32 0.19
N GLU A 48 3.98 17.14 0.44
CA GLU A 48 4.74 15.92 0.75
C GLU A 48 5.58 15.41 -0.44
N LEU A 49 5.06 15.51 -1.67
CA LEU A 49 5.81 15.12 -2.87
C LEU A 49 6.95 16.11 -3.19
N GLN A 50 6.82 17.37 -2.78
CA GLN A 50 7.92 18.34 -2.87
C GLN A 50 9.01 18.04 -1.84
N SER A 51 8.67 17.78 -0.59
CA SER A 51 9.67 17.45 0.44
C SER A 51 10.42 16.16 0.12
N ILE A 52 9.74 15.13 -0.39
CA ILE A 52 10.39 13.88 -0.83
C ILE A 52 11.36 14.14 -1.99
N ARG A 53 11.00 15.03 -2.92
CA ARG A 53 11.85 15.36 -4.07
C ARG A 53 13.09 16.15 -3.64
N ASP A 54 12.95 17.05 -2.68
CA ASP A 54 14.05 17.84 -2.16
C ASP A 54 15.05 16.97 -1.36
N GLU A 55 14.54 16.03 -0.55
CA GLU A 55 15.37 15.05 0.17
C GLU A 55 16.12 14.10 -0.78
N LEU A 56 15.47 13.69 -1.88
CA LEU A 56 16.10 12.89 -2.93
C LEU A 56 17.23 13.64 -3.63
N ASN A 57 17.01 14.91 -4.00
CA ASN A 57 18.05 15.73 -4.62
C ASN A 57 19.25 15.93 -3.69
N GLU A 58 19.01 16.21 -2.41
CA GLU A 58 20.09 16.37 -1.43
C GLU A 58 20.91 15.09 -1.26
N THR A 59 20.24 13.93 -1.25
CA THR A 59 20.89 12.62 -1.16
C THR A 59 21.73 12.34 -2.42
N LEU A 60 21.22 12.69 -3.59
CA LEU A 60 21.89 12.49 -4.88
C LEU A 60 23.12 13.39 -5.03
N ASP A 61 23.05 14.63 -4.55
CA ASP A 61 24.18 15.55 -4.52
C ASP A 61 25.27 15.07 -3.56
N LYS A 62 24.90 14.59 -2.36
CA LYS A 62 25.85 14.00 -1.41
C LYS A 62 26.54 12.74 -1.95
N LEU A 63 25.81 11.90 -2.69
CA LEU A 63 26.36 10.73 -3.37
C LEU A 63 27.33 11.12 -4.48
N ASN A 64 26.97 12.10 -5.30
CA ASN A 64 27.82 12.58 -6.39
C ASN A 64 29.10 13.23 -5.85
N GLU A 65 29.01 14.00 -4.77
CA GLU A 65 30.17 14.57 -4.08
C GLU A 65 31.07 13.46 -3.48
N GLY A 66 30.46 12.42 -2.88
CA GLY A 66 31.18 11.26 -2.37
C GLY A 66 31.91 10.48 -3.48
N LEU A 67 31.27 10.27 -4.63
CA LEU A 67 31.89 9.61 -5.78
C LEU A 67 33.06 10.43 -6.36
N ASN A 68 32.93 11.76 -6.44
CA ASN A 68 34.02 12.60 -6.92
C ASN A 68 35.23 12.58 -5.97
N LYS A 69 34.99 12.56 -4.66
CA LYS A 69 36.07 12.41 -3.66
C LYS A 69 36.75 11.04 -3.75
N ILE A 70 35.99 9.96 -3.97
CA ILE A 70 36.56 8.61 -4.14
C ILE A 70 37.40 8.54 -5.41
N LYS A 71 36.95 9.17 -6.51
CA LYS A 71 37.67 9.22 -7.78
C LYS A 71 38.99 10.00 -7.70
N GLU A 72 39.06 11.04 -6.86
CA GLU A 72 40.33 11.73 -6.56
C GLU A 72 41.28 10.85 -5.74
N VAL A 73 40.79 10.11 -4.74
CA VAL A 73 41.61 9.21 -3.92
C VAL A 73 42.13 8.00 -4.71
N GLU A 74 41.38 7.52 -5.71
CA GLU A 74 41.82 6.45 -6.62
C GLU A 74 42.90 6.91 -7.62
N SER A 75 42.97 8.22 -7.94
CA SER A 75 44.02 8.77 -8.82
C SER A 75 45.36 9.00 -8.12
N GLU A 76 45.42 9.06 -6.78
CA GLU A 76 46.68 9.25 -6.04
C GLU A 76 47.37 7.95 -5.59
N ASN A 77 46.73 6.78 -5.74
CA ASN A 77 47.30 5.46 -5.36
C ASN A 77 47.58 4.52 -6.54
N PHE A 78 47.92 5.05 -7.72
CA PHE A 78 48.36 4.25 -8.86
C PHE A 78 49.83 3.79 -8.67
N LEU A 79 50.04 2.72 -7.90
CA LEU A 79 51.26 1.90 -7.98
C LEU A 79 51.09 0.84 -9.09
N PRO A 80 52.17 0.54 -9.86
CA PRO A 80 52.07 -0.23 -11.09
C PRO A 80 51.84 -1.73 -10.83
N ALA A 81 51.11 -2.36 -11.75
CA ALA A 81 50.85 -3.78 -11.78
C ALA A 81 52.10 -4.63 -11.55
N THR A 82 52.05 -5.53 -10.56
CA THR A 82 53.03 -6.61 -10.41
C THR A 82 52.30 -7.94 -10.25
N SER A 83 52.52 -8.81 -11.23
CA SER A 83 52.28 -10.24 -11.27
C SER A 83 52.56 -10.96 -9.95
N SER A 84 51.70 -11.88 -9.53
CA SER A 84 52.00 -13.32 -9.36
C SER A 84 50.90 -14.06 -8.59
N SER A 85 50.71 -15.31 -9.04
CA SER A 85 50.35 -16.51 -8.27
C SER A 85 48.96 -16.67 -7.66
N ASP A 86 48.27 -17.69 -8.21
CA ASP A 86 47.56 -18.74 -7.49
C ASP A 86 46.29 -18.38 -6.73
N ILE A 87 45.15 -18.56 -7.40
CA ILE A 87 43.91 -18.95 -6.71
C ILE A 87 43.38 -20.23 -7.37
N LEU A 88 43.81 -21.34 -6.78
CA LEU A 88 43.19 -22.65 -6.87
C LEU A 88 41.70 -22.53 -6.47
N MET A 89 40.79 -23.07 -7.29
CA MET A 89 39.56 -23.65 -6.74
C MET A 89 39.94 -25.01 -6.13
N PRO A 90 39.45 -25.38 -4.92
CA PRO A 90 38.15 -26.06 -4.87
C PRO A 90 37.32 -25.89 -3.58
N ASP A 91 36.03 -26.18 -3.75
CA ASP A 91 35.11 -26.89 -2.82
C ASP A 91 34.87 -26.37 -1.39
N ILE A 92 33.67 -25.86 -1.15
CA ILE A 92 32.99 -25.98 0.15
C ILE A 92 31.47 -26.12 -0.05
N SER A 93 31.01 -27.30 0.34
CA SER A 93 29.66 -27.77 0.70
C SER A 93 28.65 -26.70 1.20
N PRO A 94 27.32 -26.96 1.09
CA PRO A 94 26.30 -26.02 1.57
C PRO A 94 26.33 -25.94 3.09
N VAL A 95 26.93 -24.88 3.61
CA VAL A 95 26.81 -24.51 5.02
C VAL A 95 25.37 -24.03 5.24
N SER A 96 24.60 -24.92 5.84
CA SER A 96 23.41 -24.66 6.64
C SER A 96 23.77 -23.63 7.72
N GLU A 97 23.57 -22.36 7.42
CA GLU A 97 23.47 -21.30 8.42
C GLU A 97 22.01 -20.86 8.50
N GLU A 98 21.31 -21.39 9.50
CA GLU A 98 20.10 -20.80 10.07
C GLU A 98 20.47 -19.41 10.59
N GLN A 99 20.36 -18.38 9.74
CA GLN A 99 20.29 -17.03 10.24
C GLN A 99 18.86 -16.80 10.75
N PRO A 100 18.68 -16.39 12.03
CA PRO A 100 17.36 -16.07 12.53
C PRO A 100 16.83 -14.89 11.72
N ILE A 101 15.76 -15.12 10.96
CA ILE A 101 14.96 -14.05 10.40
C ILE A 101 14.48 -13.24 11.61
N ILE A 102 14.96 -12.01 11.75
CA ILE A 102 14.43 -11.04 12.70
C ILE A 102 13.05 -10.66 12.16
N ILE A 103 12.05 -11.44 12.52
CA ILE A 103 10.65 -11.11 12.33
C ILE A 103 10.40 -9.92 13.26
N PRO A 104 9.92 -8.77 12.77
CA PRO A 104 9.47 -7.67 13.61
C PRO A 104 8.49 -8.23 14.64
N GLU A 105 8.69 -7.83 15.90
CA GLU A 105 7.95 -8.28 17.08
C GLU A 105 6.46 -8.51 16.77
N LEU A 106 6.09 -9.79 16.70
CA LEU A 106 4.75 -10.29 16.44
C LEU A 106 3.81 -9.66 17.48
N PRO A 107 2.73 -8.96 17.10
CA PRO A 107 1.75 -8.54 18.08
C PRO A 107 1.21 -9.79 18.76
N GLU A 108 1.42 -9.88 20.09
CA GLU A 108 0.90 -10.98 20.90
C GLU A 108 -0.58 -11.20 20.54
N PRO A 109 -0.99 -12.44 20.21
CA PRO A 109 -2.37 -12.72 19.84
C PRO A 109 -3.24 -12.42 21.04
N LYS A 110 -3.95 -11.29 20.99
CA LYS A 110 -5.07 -11.03 21.87
C LYS A 110 -6.13 -12.06 21.52
N ASP A 111 -6.41 -12.90 22.51
CA ASP A 111 -7.51 -13.88 22.55
C ASP A 111 -7.28 -15.21 21.78
N LEU A 112 -6.47 -16.05 22.42
CA LEU A 112 -6.29 -17.50 22.18
C LEU A 112 -7.55 -18.34 22.46
N ASN A 113 -8.72 -17.91 22.00
CA ASN A 113 -9.97 -18.66 22.17
C ASN A 113 -10.96 -18.57 20.99
N SER A 114 -10.44 -18.32 19.78
CA SER A 114 -11.23 -18.40 18.55
C SER A 114 -10.57 -19.35 17.57
N SER A 115 -11.35 -20.15 16.84
CA SER A 115 -10.92 -21.16 15.84
C SER A 115 -10.20 -20.56 14.61
N CYS A 116 -9.57 -19.40 14.73
CA CYS A 116 -8.97 -18.66 13.64
C CYS A 116 -7.48 -18.97 13.52
N PRO A 117 -6.96 -19.21 12.30
CA PRO A 117 -5.52 -19.36 12.09
C PRO A 117 -4.81 -18.03 12.35
N ALA A 118 -3.57 -18.08 12.83
CA ALA A 118 -2.76 -16.87 13.04
C ALA A 118 -2.41 -16.16 11.73
N TYR A 119 -2.17 -16.91 10.66
CA TYR A 119 -1.90 -16.36 9.33
C TYR A 119 -2.53 -17.21 8.21
N ILE A 120 -2.80 -16.56 7.07
CA ILE A 120 -3.20 -17.22 5.82
C ILE A 120 -2.30 -16.72 4.70
N ASN A 121 -1.70 -17.64 3.95
CA ASN A 121 -0.88 -17.34 2.78
C ASN A 121 -1.75 -17.24 1.52
N CYS A 122 -1.90 -16.03 1.00
CA CYS A 122 -2.65 -15.72 -0.22
C CYS A 122 -1.74 -15.60 -1.47
N MET A 123 -0.43 -15.83 -1.35
CA MET A 123 0.52 -15.69 -2.45
C MET A 123 0.20 -16.69 -3.58
N PRO A 124 0.15 -16.24 -4.85
CA PRO A 124 0.00 -17.13 -5.99
C PRO A 124 1.23 -18.04 -6.09
N THR A 125 1.02 -19.33 -5.87
CA THR A 125 2.00 -20.34 -6.27
C THR A 125 2.00 -20.40 -7.79
N ILE A 126 3.18 -20.34 -8.41
CA ILE A 126 3.40 -20.16 -9.85
C ILE A 126 2.35 -20.93 -10.67
N GLY A 127 1.51 -20.19 -11.40
CA GLY A 127 0.53 -20.73 -12.35
C GLY A 127 -0.92 -20.86 -11.87
N ALA A 128 -1.26 -20.59 -10.61
CA ALA A 128 -2.65 -20.59 -10.16
C ALA A 128 -2.97 -19.44 -9.19
N ALA A 129 -3.94 -18.59 -9.57
CA ALA A 129 -4.53 -17.62 -8.65
C ALA A 129 -5.41 -18.37 -7.64
N ARG A 130 -4.99 -18.45 -6.39
CA ARG A 130 -5.82 -18.99 -5.31
C ARG A 130 -6.79 -17.91 -4.85
N SER A 131 -8.08 -18.20 -4.85
CA SER A 131 -9.08 -17.36 -4.17
C SER A 131 -8.88 -17.48 -2.67
N CYS A 132 -8.24 -16.48 -2.06
CA CYS A 132 -8.03 -16.44 -0.63
C CYS A 132 -9.37 -16.19 0.08
N SER A 133 -9.83 -17.15 0.88
CA SER A 133 -11.09 -17.04 1.63
C SER A 133 -10.79 -17.01 3.12
N ILE A 134 -11.02 -15.87 3.75
CA ILE A 134 -10.89 -15.70 5.19
C ILE A 134 -12.13 -16.32 5.85
N PRO A 135 -11.99 -17.15 6.90
CA PRO A 135 -13.14 -17.68 7.62
C PRO A 135 -13.95 -16.55 8.26
N ILE A 136 -15.28 -16.70 8.26
CA ILE A 136 -16.18 -15.72 8.88
C ILE A 136 -15.83 -15.52 10.36
N GLY A 137 -15.62 -14.26 10.77
CA GLY A 137 -15.25 -13.91 12.14
C GLY A 137 -13.75 -13.89 12.46
N CYS A 138 -12.89 -14.20 11.50
CA CYS A 138 -11.42 -14.09 11.64
C CYS A 138 -10.85 -12.79 11.05
N GLU A 139 -11.73 -11.86 10.67
CA GLU A 139 -11.35 -10.55 10.14
C GLU A 139 -10.62 -9.73 11.22
N GLY A 140 -9.37 -9.34 10.95
CA GLY A 140 -8.53 -8.59 11.89
C GLY A 140 -7.83 -9.43 12.98
N ILE A 141 -8.08 -10.75 13.03
CA ILE A 141 -7.38 -11.70 13.90
C ILE A 141 -6.27 -12.42 13.11
N THR A 142 -6.60 -12.81 11.88
CA THR A 142 -5.68 -13.54 11.01
C THR A 142 -4.87 -12.58 10.13
N GLU A 143 -3.54 -12.75 10.13
CA GLU A 143 -2.64 -11.98 9.28
C GLU A 143 -2.57 -12.56 7.86
N LEU A 144 -2.65 -11.69 6.84
CA LEU A 144 -2.59 -12.11 5.44
C LEU A 144 -1.16 -11.93 4.92
N VAL A 145 -0.52 -13.04 4.58
CA VAL A 145 0.79 -13.03 3.93
C VAL A 145 0.57 -13.13 2.42
N TYR A 146 1.11 -12.16 1.68
CA TYR A 146 1.03 -12.06 0.22
C TYR A 146 2.32 -12.42 -0.47
#